data_AF-A0A366HSA1-F1
#
_entry.id   AF-A0A366HSA1-F1
#
_cell.length_a   1.000
_cell.length_b   1.000
_cell.length_c   1.000
_cell.angle_alpha   90.00
_cell.angle_beta   90.00
_cell.angle_gamma   90.00
#
_symmetry.space_group_name_H-M   'P 1'
#
loop_
_entity.id
_entity.type
_entity.pdbx_description
1 polymer ?
#
loop_
_entity_poly.entity_id
_entity_poly.type
_entity_poly.pdbx_seq_one_letter_code
_entity_poly.pdbx_strand_id
1 'polypeptide(L)'
;MIEPFLSDPHPWATIGSGRGGEYAWFEAEAEVGHAWGRHLPHWRQGGVVYFTTFRTEDSIPAPVLQAWQRERDQWLELHPPPHDAATQRAYHRRFTVRMHRFLDDCHGSCPMRDPAARKIVTDVLLHDDGKEGTEGCALDAFAVMPNHVHVLVCPNPDTSMSEVGKTWRRITSHHLNKHLGRHGIFWQHEGWDHIVRSPRHLDRYRRYIWENPLHLPKV
;
A
#
# COMPACT_ATOMS: atom_id res chain seq x y z
N MET A 1 22.67 3.65 -10.61
CA MET A 1 21.63 4.61 -10.21
C MET A 1 20.56 4.58 -11.28
N ILE A 2 19.34 4.15 -10.94
CA ILE A 2 18.18 4.26 -11.82
C ILE A 2 17.47 5.54 -11.37
N GLU A 3 17.33 6.52 -12.26
CA GLU A 3 16.58 7.74 -11.96
C GLU A 3 15.11 7.41 -11.67
N PRO A 4 14.43 8.13 -10.77
CA PRO A 4 13.01 7.96 -10.55
C PRO A 4 12.25 8.15 -11.87
N PHE A 5 11.62 7.09 -12.36
CA PHE A 5 10.83 7.15 -13.58
C PHE A 5 9.38 7.46 -13.20
N LEU A 6 8.76 8.46 -13.83
CA LEU A 6 7.35 8.79 -13.68
C LEU A 6 6.64 8.59 -15.01
N SER A 7 5.51 7.91 -15.00
CA SER A 7 4.62 7.81 -16.15
C SER A 7 3.18 7.88 -15.69
N ASP A 8 2.33 8.55 -16.47
CA ASP A 8 0.89 8.59 -16.25
C ASP A 8 0.21 7.69 -17.31
N PRO A 9 0.15 6.36 -17.10
CA PRO A 9 -0.47 5.43 -18.05
C PRO A 9 -1.98 5.61 -18.15
N HIS A 10 -2.59 6.33 -17.20
CA HIS A 10 -3.99 6.69 -17.14
C HIS A 10 -4.15 8.09 -16.55
N PRO A 11 -5.07 8.96 -17.03
CA PRO A 11 -5.21 10.33 -16.54
C PRO A 11 -5.58 10.47 -15.06
N TRP A 12 -5.98 9.37 -14.42
CA TRP A 12 -6.35 9.32 -13.00
C TRP A 12 -5.34 8.59 -12.11
N ALA A 13 -4.20 8.16 -12.66
CA ALA A 13 -3.18 7.45 -11.91
C ALA A 13 -1.79 7.92 -12.27
N THR A 14 -0.89 7.87 -11.30
CA THR A 14 0.54 8.14 -11.49
C THR A 14 1.32 6.95 -10.98
N ILE A 15 2.19 6.40 -11.82
CA ILE A 15 3.13 5.35 -11.43
C ILE A 15 4.54 5.92 -11.39
N GLY A 16 5.34 5.38 -10.49
CA GLY A 16 6.76 5.66 -10.54
C GLY A 16 7.62 4.69 -9.79
N SER A 17 8.93 4.89 -9.93
CA SER A 17 9.96 4.14 -9.22
C SER A 17 10.81 5.06 -8.36
N GLY A 18 11.32 4.52 -7.24
CA GLY A 18 12.38 5.18 -6.49
C GLY A 18 13.75 4.89 -7.09
N ARG A 19 14.82 5.34 -6.40
CA ARG A 19 16.22 5.15 -6.84
C ARG A 19 16.68 3.68 -6.86
N GLY A 20 15.88 2.77 -6.30
CA GLY A 20 16.26 1.37 -6.07
C GLY A 20 17.36 1.23 -5.02
N GLY A 21 17.46 0.07 -4.38
CA GLY A 21 18.50 -0.27 -3.41
C GLY A 21 18.86 -1.76 -3.48
N GLU A 22 19.98 -2.16 -2.88
CA GLU A 22 20.24 -3.58 -2.63
C GLU A 22 19.25 -4.07 -1.57
N TYR A 23 18.40 -5.03 -1.94
CA TYR A 23 17.35 -5.54 -1.07
C TYR A 23 17.84 -6.76 -0.29
N ALA A 24 17.66 -6.77 1.03
CA ALA A 24 17.64 -8.03 1.75
C ALA A 24 16.27 -8.70 1.59
N TRP A 25 16.25 -10.03 1.55
CA TRP A 25 15.04 -10.82 1.36
C TRP A 25 14.48 -11.27 2.71
N PHE A 26 13.21 -11.68 2.73
CA PHE A 26 12.63 -12.34 3.90
C PHE A 26 13.53 -13.50 4.37
N GLU A 27 13.94 -13.46 5.62
CA GLU A 27 14.73 -14.51 6.26
C GLU A 27 13.87 -15.15 7.33
N ALA A 28 13.44 -16.39 7.10
CA ALA A 28 12.53 -17.09 8.00
C ALA A 28 13.13 -17.35 9.39
N GLU A 29 14.46 -17.33 9.51
CA GLU A 29 15.23 -17.58 10.73
C GLU A 29 15.66 -16.29 11.45
N ALA A 30 15.48 -15.12 10.83
CA ALA A 30 15.74 -13.84 11.47
C ALA A 30 14.63 -13.49 12.47
N GLU A 31 14.95 -12.65 13.47
CA GLU A 31 14.00 -12.26 14.52
C GLU A 31 12.75 -11.59 13.90
N VAL A 32 11.63 -12.31 13.89
CA VAL A 32 10.35 -11.78 13.41
C VAL A 32 9.65 -11.12 14.58
N GLY A 33 9.55 -9.79 14.54
CA GLY A 33 8.68 -9.07 15.46
C GLY A 33 7.23 -9.38 15.17
N HIS A 34 6.53 -10.06 16.08
CA HIS A 34 5.08 -10.13 16.05
C HIS A 34 4.49 -8.81 16.54
N ALA A 35 3.96 -8.01 15.62
CA ALA A 35 3.15 -6.87 16.03
C ALA A 35 1.67 -7.24 16.02
N TRP A 36 1.08 -7.20 17.20
CA TRP A 36 -0.36 -7.25 17.38
C TRP A 36 -0.94 -5.86 17.06
N GLY A 37 -1.34 -5.66 15.81
CA GLY A 37 -2.31 -4.60 15.48
C GLY A 37 -3.70 -4.98 16.00
N ARG A 38 -4.68 -4.07 15.93
CA ARG A 38 -6.02 -4.32 16.49
C ARG A 38 -6.73 -5.53 15.85
N HIS A 39 -6.33 -5.98 14.65
CA HIS A 39 -7.01 -7.09 13.95
C HIS A 39 -6.15 -8.05 13.09
N LEU A 40 -4.82 -7.93 12.96
CA LEU A 40 -4.02 -8.86 12.15
C LEU A 40 -2.61 -9.10 12.70
N PRO A 41 -2.07 -10.35 12.65
CA PRO A 41 -0.68 -10.62 12.95
C PRO A 41 0.20 -10.14 11.77
N HIS A 42 0.93 -9.04 11.97
CA HIS A 42 1.91 -8.56 11.00
C HIS A 42 3.28 -9.15 11.34
N TRP A 43 3.88 -9.83 10.37
CA TRP A 43 5.29 -10.20 10.44
C TRP A 43 6.10 -8.92 10.22
N ARG A 44 7.07 -8.63 11.11
CA ARG A 44 7.99 -7.51 10.95
C ARG A 44 9.42 -8.02 10.88
N GLN A 45 10.09 -7.67 9.80
CA GLN A 45 11.53 -7.81 9.63
C GLN A 45 12.07 -6.48 9.09
N GLY A 46 13.11 -5.94 9.72
CA GLY A 46 13.82 -4.75 9.20
C GLY A 46 14.62 -5.11 7.96
N GLY A 47 14.80 -4.14 7.04
CA GLY A 47 15.63 -4.33 5.85
C GLY A 47 15.04 -5.23 4.75
N VAL A 48 13.78 -5.66 4.85
CA VAL A 48 13.09 -6.41 3.80
C VAL A 48 12.10 -5.55 3.03
N VAL A 49 11.79 -5.98 1.81
CA VAL A 49 10.80 -5.30 0.97
C VAL A 49 9.38 -5.64 1.43
N TYR A 50 8.55 -4.62 1.55
CA TYR A 50 7.11 -4.70 1.80
C TYR A 50 6.35 -4.21 0.57
N PHE A 51 5.25 -4.90 0.26
CA PHE A 51 4.18 -4.33 -0.54
C PHE A 51 3.10 -3.82 0.41
N THR A 52 2.79 -2.53 0.36
CA THR A 52 1.80 -1.90 1.21
C THR A 52 0.74 -1.18 0.38
N THR A 53 -0.48 -1.13 0.94
CA THR A 53 -1.59 -0.36 0.41
C THR A 53 -2.19 0.51 1.49
N PHE A 54 -2.35 1.80 1.22
CA PHE A 54 -3.16 2.69 2.02
C PHE A 54 -4.20 3.39 1.16
N ARG A 55 -5.39 3.64 1.72
CA ARG A 55 -6.56 4.13 0.98
C ARG A 55 -7.28 5.21 1.75
N THR A 56 -7.99 6.05 1.01
CA THR A 56 -8.89 7.07 1.57
C THR A 56 -9.97 6.38 2.42
N GLU A 57 -10.45 7.06 3.46
CA GLU A 57 -11.41 6.50 4.40
C GLU A 57 -12.69 5.99 3.69
N ASP A 58 -13.17 6.75 2.70
CA ASP A 58 -14.41 6.54 1.96
C ASP A 58 -14.27 5.68 0.69
N SER A 59 -13.07 5.17 0.39
CA SER A 59 -12.78 4.38 -0.83
C SER A 59 -13.59 3.08 -0.97
N ILE A 60 -14.15 2.56 0.13
CA ILE A 60 -15.00 1.37 0.12
C ILE A 60 -16.27 1.69 0.91
N PRO A 61 -17.48 1.52 0.33
CA PRO A 61 -18.72 1.75 1.05
C PRO A 61 -18.78 0.93 2.34
N ALA A 62 -19.18 1.56 3.45
CA ALA A 62 -19.19 0.92 4.76
C ALA A 62 -19.94 -0.42 4.80
N PRO A 63 -21.13 -0.59 4.18
CA PRO A 63 -21.81 -1.89 4.15
C PRO A 63 -21.00 -2.99 3.45
N VAL A 64 -20.27 -2.64 2.39
CA VAL A 64 -19.41 -3.58 1.63
C VAL A 64 -18.22 -4.01 2.48
N LEU A 65 -17.54 -3.06 3.12
CA LEU A 65 -16.40 -3.35 3.98
C LEU A 65 -16.81 -4.21 5.18
N GLN A 66 -17.93 -3.89 5.83
CA GLN A 66 -18.45 -4.65 6.96
C GLN A 66 -18.84 -6.08 6.56
N ALA A 67 -19.48 -6.26 5.40
CA ALA A 67 -19.82 -7.60 4.90
C ALA A 67 -18.55 -8.41 4.60
N TRP A 68 -17.55 -7.80 3.98
CA TRP A 68 -16.26 -8.44 3.72
C TRP A 68 -15.53 -8.82 5.00
N GLN A 69 -15.53 -7.96 6.03
CA GLN A 69 -14.92 -8.23 7.34
C GLN A 69 -15.60 -9.41 8.03
N ARG A 70 -16.94 -9.41 8.12
CA ARG A 70 -17.68 -10.53 8.72
C ARG A 70 -17.38 -11.86 8.03
N GLU A 71 -17.36 -11.86 6.70
CA GLU A 71 -17.05 -13.06 5.92
C GLU A 71 -15.61 -13.54 6.17
N ARG A 72 -14.65 -12.62 6.24
CA ARG A 72 -13.25 -12.92 6.54
C ARG A 72 -13.09 -13.51 7.93
N ASP A 73 -13.70 -12.88 8.92
CA ASP A 73 -13.54 -13.28 10.33
C ASP A 73 -14.14 -14.68 10.55
N GLN A 74 -15.33 -14.96 9.99
CA GLN A 74 -15.91 -16.31 9.97
C GLN A 74 -15.02 -17.33 9.27
N TRP A 75 -14.40 -16.96 8.16
CA TRP A 75 -13.49 -17.87 7.45
C TRP A 75 -12.23 -18.18 8.28
N LEU A 76 -11.68 -17.19 8.97
CA LEU A 76 -10.52 -17.35 9.86
C LEU A 76 -10.85 -18.19 11.10
N GLU A 77 -12.06 -18.09 11.64
CA GLU A 77 -12.54 -18.97 12.72
C GLU A 77 -12.60 -20.44 12.25
N LEU A 78 -13.05 -20.68 11.02
CA LEU A 78 -13.14 -22.02 10.43
C LEU A 78 -11.78 -22.57 9.94
N HIS A 79 -10.79 -21.71 9.73
CA HIS A 79 -9.45 -22.08 9.28
C HIS A 79 -8.43 -21.41 10.20
N PRO A 80 -8.24 -21.89 11.45
CA PRO A 80 -7.27 -21.31 12.35
C PRO A 80 -5.84 -21.50 11.83
N PRO A 81 -4.90 -20.57 12.12
CA PRO A 81 -3.50 -20.72 11.75
C PRO A 81 -2.83 -21.88 12.51
N PRO A 82 -1.71 -22.44 11.99
CA PRO A 82 -0.99 -22.02 10.78
C PRO A 82 -1.68 -22.48 9.48
N HIS A 83 -1.67 -21.62 8.46
CA HIS A 83 -2.25 -21.95 7.14
C HIS A 83 -1.20 -22.58 6.23
N ASP A 84 -1.56 -23.71 5.59
CA ASP A 84 -0.78 -24.29 4.52
C ASP A 84 -0.85 -23.44 3.22
N ALA A 85 -0.07 -23.81 2.21
CA ALA A 85 -0.01 -23.06 0.97
C ALA A 85 -1.36 -23.05 0.21
N ALA A 86 -2.17 -24.09 0.34
CA ALA A 86 -3.49 -24.16 -0.30
C ALA A 86 -4.48 -23.19 0.36
N THR A 87 -4.48 -23.16 1.69
CA THR A 87 -5.30 -22.28 2.54
C THR A 87 -4.91 -20.82 2.35
N GLN A 88 -3.62 -20.50 2.28
CA GLN A 88 -3.14 -19.15 1.94
C GLN A 88 -3.59 -18.69 0.55
N ARG A 89 -3.56 -19.57 -0.46
CA ARG A 89 -4.07 -19.26 -1.81
C ARG A 89 -5.58 -19.04 -1.82
N ALA A 90 -6.33 -19.86 -1.08
CA ALA A 90 -7.77 -19.72 -0.94
C ALA A 90 -8.13 -18.38 -0.28
N TYR A 91 -7.43 -18.02 0.81
CA TYR A 91 -7.57 -16.73 1.47
C TYR A 91 -7.27 -15.57 0.52
N HIS A 92 -6.12 -15.60 -0.16
CA HIS A 92 -5.72 -14.55 -1.10
C HIS A 92 -6.77 -14.35 -2.21
N ARG A 93 -7.23 -15.43 -2.84
CA ARG A 93 -8.26 -15.38 -3.89
C ARG A 93 -9.58 -14.83 -3.37
N ARG A 94 -9.96 -15.18 -2.14
CA ARG A 94 -11.27 -14.83 -1.58
C ARG A 94 -11.32 -13.43 -0.98
N PHE A 95 -10.22 -12.96 -0.40
CA PHE A 95 -10.22 -11.73 0.40
C PHE A 95 -9.33 -10.65 -0.20
N THR A 96 -8.06 -10.94 -0.48
CA THR A 96 -7.11 -9.95 -1.03
C THR A 96 -7.51 -9.46 -2.41
N VAL A 97 -7.80 -10.39 -3.34
CA VAL A 97 -8.21 -10.02 -4.71
C VAL A 97 -9.51 -9.21 -4.71
N ARG A 98 -10.48 -9.58 -3.86
CA ARG A 98 -11.75 -8.83 -3.73
C ARG A 98 -11.54 -7.44 -3.15
N MET A 99 -10.65 -7.29 -2.16
CA MET A 99 -10.30 -6.01 -1.58
C MET A 99 -9.69 -5.07 -2.65
N HIS A 100 -8.72 -5.55 -3.42
CA HIS A 100 -8.11 -4.76 -4.50
C HIS A 100 -9.14 -4.32 -5.53
N ARG A 101 -10.03 -5.22 -5.96
CA ARG A 101 -11.13 -4.86 -6.87
C ARG A 101 -12.02 -3.74 -6.33
N PHE A 102 -12.39 -3.78 -5.04
CA PHE A 102 -13.20 -2.72 -4.43
C PHE A 102 -12.49 -1.35 -4.46
N LEU A 103 -11.16 -1.33 -4.40
CA LEU A 103 -10.38 -0.10 -4.53
C LEU A 103 -10.38 0.39 -5.98
N ASP A 104 -10.15 -0.52 -6.93
CA ASP A 104 -10.12 -0.24 -8.37
C ASP A 104 -11.49 0.24 -8.90
N ASP A 105 -12.59 -0.17 -8.27
CA ASP A 105 -13.96 0.31 -8.56
C ASP A 105 -14.12 1.83 -8.30
N CYS A 106 -13.15 2.48 -7.66
CA CYS A 106 -13.08 3.93 -7.48
C CYS A 106 -14.33 4.53 -6.81
N HIS A 107 -14.82 3.88 -5.76
CA HIS A 107 -15.84 4.45 -4.89
C HIS A 107 -15.29 5.58 -4.00
N GLY A 108 -16.20 6.33 -3.39
CA GLY A 108 -15.88 7.47 -2.54
C GLY A 108 -15.58 8.74 -3.35
N SER A 109 -14.91 9.70 -2.71
CA SER A 109 -14.65 11.02 -3.29
C SER A 109 -13.53 11.04 -4.33
N CYS A 110 -12.70 9.99 -4.41
CA CYS A 110 -11.59 9.87 -5.35
C CYS A 110 -10.74 11.15 -5.52
N PRO A 111 -10.23 11.75 -4.41
CA PRO A 111 -9.57 13.05 -4.43
C PRO A 111 -8.31 13.06 -5.32
N MET A 112 -7.68 11.89 -5.53
CA MET A 112 -6.51 11.73 -6.37
C MET A 112 -6.85 11.57 -7.85
N ARG A 113 -8.09 11.82 -8.29
CA ARG A 113 -8.33 12.11 -9.73
C ARG A 113 -7.78 13.47 -10.14
N ASP A 114 -7.70 14.41 -9.19
CA ASP A 114 -7.00 15.67 -9.37
C ASP A 114 -5.48 15.41 -9.47
N PRO A 115 -4.83 15.75 -10.60
CA PRO A 115 -3.39 15.59 -10.76
C PRO A 115 -2.57 16.34 -9.69
N ALA A 116 -3.04 17.49 -9.22
CA ALA A 116 -2.35 18.25 -8.17
C ALA A 116 -2.38 17.49 -6.83
N ALA A 117 -3.51 16.85 -6.50
CA ALA A 117 -3.62 15.98 -5.34
C ALA A 117 -2.72 14.74 -5.47
N ARG A 118 -2.63 14.11 -6.65
CA ARG A 118 -1.68 13.01 -6.88
C ARG A 118 -0.24 13.45 -6.68
N LYS A 119 0.13 14.62 -7.23
CA LYS A 119 1.48 15.15 -7.11
C LYS A 119 1.91 15.30 -5.65
N ILE A 120 1.01 15.74 -4.75
CA ILE A 120 1.29 15.81 -3.31
C ILE A 120 1.75 14.47 -2.75
N VAL A 121 1.07 13.37 -3.12
CA VAL A 121 1.43 12.02 -2.66
C VAL A 121 2.75 11.59 -3.31
N THR A 122 2.88 11.78 -4.61
CA THR A 122 4.07 11.41 -5.38
C THR A 122 5.32 12.11 -4.85
N ASP A 123 5.27 13.41 -4.57
CA ASP A 123 6.40 14.18 -4.05
C ASP A 123 6.85 13.66 -2.67
N VAL A 124 5.89 13.32 -1.79
CA VAL A 124 6.19 12.75 -0.47
C VAL A 124 6.83 11.36 -0.59
N LEU A 125 6.37 10.53 -1.54
CA LEU A 125 6.99 9.22 -1.78
C LEU A 125 8.40 9.39 -2.38
N LEU A 126 8.56 10.27 -3.37
CA LEU A 126 9.81 10.44 -4.11
C LEU A 126 10.89 11.25 -3.41
N HIS A 127 10.58 11.89 -2.29
CA HIS A 127 11.53 12.75 -1.56
C HIS A 127 11.89 14.01 -2.32
N ASP A 128 10.96 14.46 -3.16
CA ASP A 128 11.21 15.62 -3.98
C ASP A 128 10.96 16.90 -3.13
N ASP A 129 11.79 17.92 -3.35
CA ASP A 129 11.80 19.22 -2.66
C ASP A 129 12.28 19.29 -1.18
N GLY A 130 13.12 18.40 -0.68
CA GLY A 130 13.65 18.53 0.69
C GLY A 130 12.56 18.45 1.79
N LYS A 131 11.43 17.82 1.46
CA LYS A 131 10.35 17.50 2.40
C LYS A 131 10.66 16.14 3.04
N GLU A 132 10.57 16.06 4.36
CA GLU A 132 10.66 14.81 5.14
C GLU A 132 9.63 13.78 4.61
N GLY A 133 9.97 12.49 4.49
CA GLY A 133 8.97 11.46 4.13
C GLY A 133 9.40 9.98 4.04
N THR A 134 10.65 9.66 3.81
CA THR A 134 11.30 8.36 3.53
C THR A 134 12.73 8.39 4.06
N GLU A 135 13.08 9.36 4.90
CA GLU A 135 14.17 9.15 5.83
C GLU A 135 13.86 7.84 6.55
N GLY A 136 14.73 6.84 6.39
CA GLY A 136 14.47 5.51 6.93
C GLY A 136 13.83 4.50 5.97
N CYS A 137 13.67 4.75 4.67
CA CYS A 137 13.32 3.68 3.72
C CYS A 137 13.74 3.92 2.26
N ALA A 138 13.98 2.83 1.53
CA ALA A 138 14.22 2.81 0.09
C ALA A 138 12.93 2.47 -0.68
N LEU A 139 12.46 3.40 -1.50
CA LEU A 139 11.31 3.21 -2.40
C LEU A 139 11.73 2.41 -3.64
N ASP A 140 10.95 1.40 -4.02
CA ASP A 140 11.14 0.63 -5.25
C ASP A 140 10.15 1.07 -6.33
N ALA A 141 8.85 0.87 -6.12
CA ALA A 141 7.80 1.23 -7.08
C ALA A 141 6.53 1.67 -6.37
N PHE A 142 5.70 2.48 -7.02
CA PHE A 142 4.40 2.88 -6.49
C PHE A 142 3.38 3.16 -7.61
N ALA A 143 2.10 3.09 -7.23
CA ALA A 143 0.97 3.60 -8.00
C ALA A 143 0.11 4.47 -7.08
N VAL A 144 -0.05 5.75 -7.43
CA VAL A 144 -1.03 6.65 -6.83
C VAL A 144 -2.30 6.56 -7.67
N MET A 145 -3.31 5.89 -7.11
CA MET A 145 -4.61 5.61 -7.72
C MET A 145 -5.66 6.63 -7.23
N PRO A 146 -6.86 6.71 -7.81
CA PRO A 146 -7.86 7.74 -7.48
C PRO A 146 -8.26 7.85 -6.01
N ASN A 147 -8.24 6.74 -5.27
CA ASN A 147 -8.68 6.66 -3.88
C ASN A 147 -7.73 5.84 -2.98
N HIS A 148 -6.63 5.31 -3.53
CA HIS A 148 -5.67 4.47 -2.82
C HIS A 148 -4.26 4.58 -3.41
N VAL A 149 -3.29 4.03 -2.71
CA VAL A 149 -1.88 4.03 -3.10
C VAL A 149 -1.28 2.66 -2.84
N HIS A 150 -0.61 2.11 -3.83
CA HIS A 150 0.19 0.90 -3.74
C HIS A 150 1.67 1.27 -3.71
N VAL A 151 2.44 0.67 -2.81
CA VAL A 151 3.87 0.97 -2.67
C VAL A 151 4.68 -0.30 -2.40
N LEU A 152 5.76 -0.48 -3.16
CA LEU A 152 6.87 -1.37 -2.83
C LEU A 152 7.99 -0.55 -2.19
N VAL A 153 8.34 -0.90 -0.95
CA VAL A 153 9.29 -0.14 -0.13
C VAL A 153 10.10 -1.08 0.77
N CYS A 154 11.35 -0.73 1.00
CA CYS A 154 12.21 -1.39 1.97
C CYS A 154 12.53 -0.41 3.10
N PRO A 155 11.92 -0.54 4.29
CA PRO A 155 12.36 0.21 5.47
C PRO A 155 13.83 -0.09 5.80
N ASN A 156 14.54 0.92 6.30
CA ASN A 156 15.87 0.74 6.89
C ASN A 156 15.78 -0.23 8.07
N PRO A 157 16.87 -0.92 8.44
CA PRO A 157 16.86 -1.89 9.54
C PRO A 157 16.26 -1.36 10.85
N ASP A 158 16.52 -0.09 11.18
CA ASP A 158 16.07 0.56 12.42
C ASP A 158 14.70 1.25 12.30
N THR A 159 14.00 1.10 11.17
CA THR A 159 12.71 1.74 10.91
C THR A 159 11.66 0.70 10.60
N SER A 160 10.53 0.73 11.31
CA SER A 160 9.42 -0.19 11.01
C SER A 160 8.57 0.29 9.84
N MET A 161 7.97 -0.65 9.10
CA MET A 161 6.98 -0.33 8.06
C MET A 161 5.80 0.47 8.61
N SER A 162 5.42 0.24 9.87
CA SER A 162 4.34 1.02 10.50
C SER A 162 4.72 2.48 10.69
N GLU A 163 5.98 2.81 10.97
CA GLU A 163 6.45 4.18 11.14
C GLU A 163 6.49 4.88 9.79
N VAL A 164 7.09 4.25 8.78
CA VAL A 164 7.12 4.74 7.39
C VAL A 164 5.70 5.09 6.92
N GLY A 165 4.77 4.13 7.05
CA GLY A 165 3.38 4.33 6.62
C GLY A 165 2.65 5.43 7.40
N LYS A 166 2.90 5.56 8.72
CA LYS A 166 2.32 6.64 9.53
C LYS A 166 2.84 8.00 9.09
N THR A 167 4.14 8.11 8.81
CA THR A 167 4.77 9.34 8.32
C THR A 167 4.16 9.78 6.99
N TRP A 168 4.10 8.88 6.00
CA TRP A 168 3.46 9.18 4.71
C TRP A 168 2.03 9.66 4.88
N ARG A 169 1.20 8.91 5.63
CA ARG A 169 -0.20 9.27 5.83
C ARG A 169 -0.36 10.59 6.56
N ARG A 170 0.45 10.88 7.57
CA ARG A 170 0.42 12.15 8.31
C ARG A 170 0.70 13.34 7.39
N ILE A 171 1.82 13.29 6.66
CA ILE A 171 2.29 14.40 5.82
C ILE A 171 1.32 14.63 4.67
N THR A 172 0.97 13.56 3.95
CA THR A 172 0.03 13.66 2.83
C THR A 172 -1.37 14.10 3.28
N SER A 173 -1.89 13.62 4.42
CA SER A 173 -3.20 14.08 4.92
C SER A 173 -3.22 15.59 5.15
N HIS A 174 -2.15 16.14 5.74
CA HIS A 174 -2.06 17.57 6.00
C HIS A 174 -2.13 18.38 4.70
N HIS A 175 -1.30 18.03 3.71
CA HIS A 175 -1.24 18.75 2.45
C HIS A 175 -2.49 18.54 1.58
N LEU A 176 -3.04 17.32 1.54
CA LEU A 176 -4.25 17.02 0.77
C LEU A 176 -5.48 17.71 1.35
N ASN A 177 -5.66 17.71 2.67
CA ASN A 177 -6.74 18.45 3.31
C ASN A 177 -6.65 19.94 3.03
N LYS A 178 -5.45 20.53 3.12
CA LYS A 178 -5.22 21.93 2.78
C LYS A 178 -5.54 22.23 1.31
N HIS A 179 -5.06 21.39 0.39
CA HIS A 179 -5.29 21.54 -1.06
C HIS A 179 -6.78 21.47 -1.42
N LEU A 180 -7.52 20.57 -0.79
CA LEU A 180 -8.93 20.34 -1.07
C LEU A 180 -9.88 21.25 -0.26
N GLY A 181 -9.37 22.08 0.64
CA GLY A 181 -10.18 22.89 1.55
C GLY A 181 -11.01 22.05 2.54
N ARG A 182 -10.48 20.88 2.95
CA ARG A 182 -11.16 19.92 3.84
C ARG A 182 -10.42 19.82 5.18
N HIS A 183 -11.12 19.25 6.17
CA HIS A 183 -10.55 18.88 7.46
C HIS A 183 -11.01 17.48 7.86
N GLY A 184 -10.28 16.85 8.78
CA GLY A 184 -10.62 15.52 9.30
C GLY A 184 -9.75 14.39 8.76
N ILE A 185 -10.26 13.17 8.89
CA ILE A 185 -9.57 11.95 8.49
C ILE A 185 -9.55 11.88 6.96
N PHE A 186 -8.36 11.66 6.39
CA PHE A 186 -8.18 11.50 4.96
C PHE A 186 -7.96 10.03 4.59
N TRP A 187 -6.98 9.41 5.26
CA TRP A 187 -6.66 7.99 5.09
C TRP A 187 -7.34 7.13 6.16
N GLN A 188 -7.63 5.87 5.83
CA GLN A 188 -7.97 4.88 6.84
C GLN A 188 -6.86 4.75 7.92
N HIS A 189 -7.26 4.40 9.14
CA HIS A 189 -6.34 4.32 10.29
C HIS A 189 -5.20 3.30 10.08
N GLU A 190 -5.52 2.11 9.57
CA GLU A 190 -4.55 1.03 9.35
C GLU A 190 -4.38 0.76 7.86
N GLY A 191 -3.13 0.74 7.40
CA GLY A 191 -2.78 0.24 6.07
C GLY A 191 -2.72 -1.28 6.06
N TRP A 192 -2.70 -1.85 4.87
CA TRP A 192 -2.36 -3.27 4.71
C TRP A 192 -0.93 -3.38 4.21
N ASP A 193 -0.16 -4.33 4.73
CA ASP A 193 1.21 -4.60 4.31
C ASP A 193 1.47 -6.11 4.21
N HIS A 194 2.42 -6.46 3.34
CA HIS A 194 2.86 -7.82 3.11
C HIS A 194 4.35 -7.86 2.81
N ILE A 195 5.09 -8.69 3.55
CA ILE A 195 6.51 -8.93 3.27
C ILE A 195 6.66 -9.66 1.93
N VAL A 196 7.51 -9.13 1.06
CA VAL A 196 7.90 -9.75 -0.21
C VAL A 196 8.91 -10.86 0.05
N ARG A 197 8.52 -12.10 -0.26
CA ARG A 197 9.26 -13.31 0.15
C ARG A 197 10.29 -13.83 -0.85
N SER A 198 10.35 -13.30 -2.07
CA SER A 198 11.31 -13.75 -3.10
C SER A 198 11.41 -12.78 -4.27
N PRO A 199 12.48 -12.86 -5.10
CA PRO A 199 12.60 -12.04 -6.32
C PRO A 199 11.41 -12.18 -7.27
N ARG A 200 10.94 -13.41 -7.50
CA ARG A 200 9.75 -13.66 -8.32
C ARG A 200 8.46 -13.07 -7.72
N HIS A 201 8.42 -12.86 -6.40
CA HIS A 201 7.31 -12.19 -5.74
C HIS A 201 7.43 -10.66 -5.91
N LEU A 202 8.64 -10.12 -5.83
CA LEU A 202 8.92 -8.71 -6.10
C LEU A 202 8.50 -8.31 -7.51
N ASP A 203 8.93 -9.06 -8.52
CA ASP A 203 8.59 -8.78 -9.92
C ASP A 203 7.08 -8.86 -10.17
N ARG A 204 6.38 -9.74 -9.45
CA ARG A 204 4.91 -9.81 -9.50
C ARG A 204 4.27 -8.54 -8.94
N TYR A 205 4.78 -7.98 -7.84
CA TYR A 205 4.24 -6.73 -7.30
C TYR A 205 4.62 -5.52 -8.15
N ARG A 206 5.84 -5.46 -8.70
CA ARG A 206 6.23 -4.40 -9.65
C ARG A 206 5.30 -4.39 -10.87
N ARG A 207 5.06 -5.57 -11.44
CA ARG A 207 4.11 -5.75 -12.54
C ARG A 207 2.69 -5.37 -12.14
N TYR A 208 2.23 -5.82 -10.97
CA TYR A 208 0.92 -5.45 -10.44
C TYR A 208 0.76 -3.93 -10.33
N ILE A 209 1.73 -3.24 -9.73
CA ILE A 209 1.74 -1.77 -9.60
C ILE A 209 1.66 -1.10 -10.98
N TRP A 210 2.44 -1.59 -11.93
CA TRP A 210 2.48 -1.04 -13.30
C TRP A 210 1.16 -1.26 -14.06
N GLU A 211 0.55 -2.43 -13.90
CA GLU A 211 -0.69 -2.81 -14.60
C GLU A 211 -1.95 -2.30 -13.88
N ASN A 212 -1.87 -1.91 -12.60
CA ASN A 212 -3.04 -1.53 -11.81
C ASN A 212 -3.84 -0.35 -12.41
N PRO A 213 -3.23 0.71 -12.99
CA PRO A 213 -3.96 1.72 -13.76
C PRO A 213 -4.81 1.18 -14.92
N LEU A 214 -4.49 0.01 -15.49
CA LEU A 214 -5.26 -0.62 -16.57
C LEU A 214 -6.61 -1.18 -16.10
N HIS A 215 -6.80 -1.31 -14.78
CA HIS A 215 -8.07 -1.73 -14.18
C HIS A 215 -9.04 -0.56 -13.96
N LEU A 216 -8.59 0.68 -14.18
CA LEU A 216 -9.45 1.85 -14.06
C LEU A 216 -10.48 1.92 -15.19
N PRO A 217 -11.67 2.51 -14.93
CA PRO A 217 -12.65 2.79 -15.98
C PRO A 217 -12.03 3.62 -17.11
N LYS A 218 -12.32 3.26 -18.35
CA LYS A 218 -11.91 4.06 -19.53
C LYS A 218 -12.61 5.42 -19.49
N VAL A 219 -11.84 6.47 -19.74
CA VAL A 219 -12.32 7.87 -19.86
C VAL A 219 -13.10 8.07 -21.14
#